data_AF-A0A8C3UUA1-F1
#
_entry.id   AF-A0A8C3UUA1-F1
#
_cell.length_a   1.000
_cell.length_b   1.000
_cell.length_c   1.000
_cell.angle_alpha   90.00
_cell.angle_beta   90.00
_cell.angle_gamma   90.00
#
_symmetry.space_group_name_H-M   'P 1'
#
loop_
_entity.id
_entity.type
_entity.pdbx_description
1 polymer ?
#
loop_
_entity_poly.entity_id
_entity_poly.type
_entity_poly.pdbx_seq_one_letter_code
_entity_poly.pdbx_strand_id
1 'polypeptide(L)'
;MDFSGCTGRVIENPNEVLTAALEEAQAWRWGSLPWTGGPPEPDTPVPTAIHRTQPWFHGRISREDTQQLIGRQGLVDGVFLVRESQRNPKGFVLSLCHLQRIKHYLILPVSEEGRLYFTMDDGQTRFADLIQLVEFHQINRGILPCKLRHYCTCVAL
;
A
#
# COMPACT_ATOMS: atom_id res chain seq x y z
N MET A 1 -40.56 15.33 20.64
CA MET A 1 -39.39 15.52 19.78
C MET A 1 -39.13 17.01 19.70
N ASP A 2 -38.18 17.42 20.51
CA ASP A 2 -37.65 18.76 20.71
C ASP A 2 -36.50 19.01 19.73
N PHE A 3 -36.71 19.92 18.79
CA PHE A 3 -35.68 20.34 17.82
C PHE A 3 -34.87 21.51 18.39
N SER A 4 -34.15 21.27 19.49
CA SER A 4 -33.11 22.19 19.96
C SER A 4 -31.74 21.70 19.50
N GLY A 5 -31.46 21.95 18.22
CA GLY A 5 -30.15 21.78 17.62
C GLY A 5 -29.90 22.90 16.62
N CYS A 6 -29.04 23.84 16.98
CA CYS A 6 -28.58 24.89 16.08
C CYS A 6 -27.86 24.27 14.89
N THR A 7 -28.46 24.25 13.69
CA THR A 7 -27.89 24.77 12.42
C THR A 7 -28.68 24.26 11.21
N GLY A 8 -29.21 25.20 10.44
CA GLY A 8 -29.91 24.95 9.18
C GLY A 8 -30.77 26.15 8.83
N ARG A 9 -30.16 27.22 8.32
CA ARG A 9 -30.91 28.39 7.82
C ARG A 9 -31.14 28.22 6.33
N VAL A 10 -32.37 28.47 5.88
CA VAL A 10 -32.70 28.56 4.45
C VAL A 10 -32.03 29.79 3.87
N ILE A 11 -31.23 29.62 2.81
CA ILE A 11 -30.53 30.71 2.14
C ILE A 11 -31.48 31.31 1.10
N GLU A 12 -32.11 32.43 1.44
CA GLU A 12 -33.06 33.12 0.57
C GLU A 12 -32.38 34.13 -0.38
N ASN A 13 -31.15 34.54 -0.06
CA ASN A 13 -30.39 35.51 -0.84
C ASN A 13 -29.71 34.83 -2.04
N PRO A 14 -30.06 35.19 -3.29
CA PRO A 14 -29.55 34.52 -4.48
C PRO A 14 -28.02 34.61 -4.64
N ASN A 15 -27.38 35.66 -4.11
CA ASN A 15 -25.91 35.78 -4.15
C ASN A 15 -25.24 34.83 -3.14
N GLU A 16 -25.83 34.63 -1.97
CA GLU A 16 -25.33 33.72 -0.93
C GLU A 16 -25.49 32.26 -1.37
N VAL A 17 -26.59 31.94 -2.07
CA VAL A 17 -26.78 30.63 -2.73
C VAL A 17 -25.68 30.37 -3.75
N LEU A 18 -25.36 31.38 -4.58
CA LEU A 18 -24.36 31.26 -5.63
C LEU A 18 -22.96 31.02 -5.03
N THR A 19 -22.62 31.72 -3.94
CA THR A 19 -21.36 31.53 -3.22
C THR A 19 -21.30 30.14 -2.57
N ALA A 20 -22.35 29.72 -1.86
CA ALA A 20 -22.39 28.40 -1.22
C ALA A 20 -22.28 27.26 -2.25
N ALA A 21 -22.97 27.38 -3.39
CA ALA A 21 -22.87 26.41 -4.48
C ALA A 21 -21.47 26.36 -5.10
N LEU A 22 -20.76 27.49 -5.15
CA LEU A 22 -19.40 27.58 -5.67
C LEU A 22 -18.37 27.01 -4.68
N GLU A 23 -18.53 27.25 -3.38
CA GLU A 23 -17.74 26.62 -2.32
C GLU A 23 -17.96 25.11 -2.26
N GLU A 24 -19.20 24.65 -2.36
CA GLU A 24 -19.53 23.23 -2.43
C GLU A 24 -18.89 22.61 -3.68
N ALA A 25 -19.05 23.22 -4.85
CA ALA A 25 -18.41 22.79 -6.10
C ALA A 25 -16.87 22.79 -6.03
N GLN A 26 -16.25 23.66 -5.23
CA GLN A 26 -14.81 23.65 -4.97
C GLN A 26 -14.41 22.51 -4.02
N ALA A 27 -15.23 22.15 -3.04
CA ALA A 27 -15.00 21.02 -2.15
C ALA A 27 -14.99 19.67 -2.89
N TRP A 28 -15.83 19.52 -3.93
CA TRP A 28 -15.82 18.32 -4.79
C TRP A 28 -14.62 18.25 -5.76
N ARG A 29 -13.81 19.31 -5.90
CA ARG A 29 -12.70 19.37 -6.88
C ARG A 29 -11.41 18.68 -6.47
N TRP A 30 -11.24 18.22 -5.22
CA TRP A 30 -9.99 17.56 -4.81
C TRP A 30 -9.76 16.17 -5.43
N GLY A 31 -10.74 15.63 -6.17
CA GLY A 31 -10.60 14.34 -6.86
C GLY A 31 -10.22 14.40 -8.33
N SER A 32 -10.07 15.59 -8.94
CA SER A 32 -9.89 15.67 -10.40
C SER A 32 -9.22 16.97 -10.82
N LEU A 33 -7.90 16.94 -11.08
CA LEU A 33 -7.23 17.71 -12.15
C LEU A 33 -5.80 17.18 -12.41
N PRO A 34 -5.26 17.37 -13.64
CA PRO A 34 -3.97 16.85 -14.08
C PRO A 34 -2.78 17.66 -13.53
N TRP A 35 -1.65 16.96 -13.40
CA TRP A 35 -0.36 17.42 -12.88
C TRP A 35 0.18 18.69 -13.56
N THR A 36 0.40 19.74 -12.77
CA THR A 36 1.40 20.80 -13.02
C THR A 36 2.11 21.12 -11.71
N GLY A 37 3.45 21.11 -11.75
CA GLY A 37 4.31 21.06 -10.58
C GLY A 37 4.12 22.19 -9.56
N GLY A 38 4.14 21.78 -8.28
CA GLY A 38 4.31 22.60 -7.08
C GLY A 38 5.23 21.89 -6.09
N PRO A 39 5.80 22.59 -5.10
CA PRO A 39 6.83 22.08 -4.18
C PRO A 39 6.27 20.94 -3.30
N PRO A 40 7.13 20.05 -2.75
CA PRO A 40 6.68 18.85 -2.04
C PRO A 40 5.85 19.26 -0.82
N GLU A 41 4.54 19.07 -0.88
CA GLU A 41 3.68 19.18 0.29
C GLU A 41 4.06 18.08 1.30
N PRO A 42 4.11 18.41 2.60
CA PRO A 42 4.45 17.46 3.64
C PRO A 42 3.43 16.33 3.61
N ASP A 43 3.95 15.10 3.51
CA ASP A 43 3.22 13.85 3.45
C ASP A 43 1.97 13.89 4.34
N THR A 44 0.80 13.80 3.72
CA THR A 44 -0.42 13.40 4.42
C THR A 44 -0.06 12.13 5.18
N PRO A 45 -0.31 12.03 6.51
CA PRO A 45 0.02 10.83 7.26
C PRO A 45 -0.91 9.73 6.78
N VAL A 46 -0.46 8.99 5.76
CA VAL A 46 -0.93 7.65 5.46
C VAL A 46 -0.93 6.92 6.80
N PRO A 47 -2.03 6.26 7.21
CA PRO A 47 -2.09 5.49 8.43
C PRO A 47 -0.77 4.76 8.59
N THR A 48 -0.04 5.10 9.66
CA THR A 48 1.36 4.75 9.89
C THR A 48 1.59 3.37 9.33
N ALA A 49 2.30 3.29 8.20
CA ALA A 49 2.40 2.07 7.41
C ALA A 49 2.95 0.94 8.30
N ILE A 50 2.08 0.16 8.93
CA ILE A 50 2.41 -0.76 10.04
C ILE A 50 3.42 -1.82 9.55
N HIS A 51 3.41 -2.10 8.26
CA HIS A 51 4.40 -2.93 7.60
C HIS A 51 5.85 -2.42 7.77
N ARG A 52 6.08 -1.12 7.94
CA ARG A 52 7.42 -0.53 8.13
C ARG A 52 8.11 -0.97 9.42
N THR A 53 7.35 -1.41 10.42
CA THR A 53 7.91 -1.93 11.68
C THR A 53 8.13 -3.44 11.63
N GLN A 54 7.82 -4.09 10.51
CA GLN A 54 7.91 -5.53 10.39
C GLN A 54 9.32 -5.98 10.02
N PRO A 55 9.85 -7.05 10.63
CA PRO A 55 11.24 -7.48 10.42
C PRO A 55 11.49 -8.01 9.00
N TRP A 56 10.43 -8.42 8.29
CA TRP A 56 10.48 -8.87 6.90
C TRP A 56 10.41 -7.73 5.88
N PHE A 57 10.18 -6.49 6.33
CA PHE A 57 10.09 -5.32 5.44
C PHE A 57 11.42 -4.57 5.38
N HIS A 58 11.95 -4.41 4.18
CA HIS A 58 13.28 -3.83 3.94
C HIS A 58 13.23 -2.45 3.27
N GLY A 59 12.05 -1.84 3.16
CA GLY A 59 11.91 -0.52 2.54
C GLY A 59 12.43 -0.52 1.09
N ARG A 60 13.19 0.52 0.75
CA ARG A 60 13.67 0.76 -0.61
C ARG A 60 15.03 0.13 -0.88
N ILE A 61 15.07 -1.20 -1.02
CA ILE A 61 16.26 -1.94 -1.49
C ILE A 61 16.13 -2.35 -2.96
N SER A 62 17.28 -2.43 -3.65
CA SER A 62 17.34 -2.85 -5.05
C SER A 62 17.03 -4.34 -5.21
N ARG A 63 16.77 -4.76 -6.46
CA ARG A 63 16.60 -6.18 -6.76
C ARG A 63 17.91 -6.93 -6.48
N GLU A 64 19.03 -6.32 -6.79
CA GLU A 64 20.38 -6.86 -6.66
C GLU A 64 20.74 -7.05 -5.18
N ASP A 65 20.50 -6.03 -4.34
CA ASP A 65 20.70 -6.12 -2.88
C ASP A 65 19.81 -7.19 -2.26
N THR A 66 18.57 -7.30 -2.73
CA THR A 66 17.64 -8.35 -2.30
C THR A 66 18.21 -9.74 -2.59
N GLN A 67 18.78 -9.93 -3.79
CA GLN A 67 19.40 -11.20 -4.16
C GLN A 67 20.61 -11.52 -3.30
N GLN A 68 21.45 -10.53 -2.99
CA GLN A 68 22.58 -10.70 -2.09
C GLN A 68 22.13 -11.06 -0.66
N LEU A 69 21.13 -10.36 -0.12
CA LEU A 69 20.62 -10.61 1.23
C LEU A 69 20.06 -12.02 1.38
N ILE A 70 19.21 -12.45 0.44
CA ILE A 70 18.67 -13.82 0.43
C ILE A 70 19.78 -14.84 0.17
N GLY A 71 20.76 -14.51 -0.67
CA GLY A 71 21.95 -15.33 -0.93
C GLY A 71 22.78 -15.59 0.33
N ARG A 72 22.99 -14.57 1.16
CA ARG A 72 23.70 -14.68 2.46
C ARG A 72 22.98 -15.59 3.46
N GLN A 73 21.67 -15.81 3.29
CA GLN A 73 20.87 -16.75 4.10
C GLN A 73 20.96 -18.20 3.59
N GLY A 74 21.80 -18.48 2.58
CA GLY A 74 22.01 -19.84 2.06
C GLY A 74 20.96 -20.31 1.05
N LEU A 75 20.16 -19.39 0.47
CA LEU A 75 19.17 -19.70 -0.57
C LEU A 75 18.19 -20.82 -0.16
N VAL A 76 17.78 -20.81 1.11
CA VAL A 76 16.86 -21.81 1.66
C VAL A 76 15.43 -21.57 1.16
N ASP A 77 14.74 -22.66 0.83
CA ASP A 77 13.34 -22.63 0.41
C ASP A 77 12.43 -21.95 1.44
N GLY A 78 11.64 -20.98 0.98
CA GLY A 78 10.75 -20.22 1.84
C GLY A 78 11.40 -19.00 2.50
N VAL A 79 12.68 -18.72 2.24
CA VAL A 79 13.32 -17.47 2.65
C VAL A 79 12.75 -16.31 1.84
N PHE A 80 12.33 -15.24 2.50
CA PHE A 80 11.70 -14.11 1.83
C PHE A 80 11.99 -12.75 2.47
N LEU A 81 11.68 -11.69 1.72
CA LEU A 81 11.52 -10.33 2.24
C LEU A 81 10.52 -9.56 1.37
N VAL A 82 9.97 -8.48 1.93
CA VAL A 82 9.14 -7.51 1.20
C VAL A 82 9.89 -6.18 1.12
N ARG A 83 9.80 -5.54 -0.04
CA ARG A 83 10.43 -4.24 -0.32
C ARG A 83 9.52 -3.35 -1.15
N GLU A 84 9.85 -2.07 -1.23
CA GLU A 84 9.20 -1.15 -2.14
C GLU A 84 9.51 -1.49 -3.61
N SER A 85 8.52 -1.24 -4.48
CA SER A 85 8.71 -1.38 -5.92
C SER A 85 9.40 -0.13 -6.47
N GLN A 86 10.53 -0.30 -7.15
CA GLN A 86 11.23 0.81 -7.81
C GLN A 86 10.52 1.30 -9.08
N ARG A 87 9.66 0.47 -9.69
CA ARG A 87 8.98 0.76 -10.95
C ARG A 87 7.51 1.17 -10.78
N ASN A 88 6.86 0.72 -9.70
CA ASN A 88 5.43 0.93 -9.49
C ASN A 88 5.23 1.81 -8.25
N PRO A 89 4.81 3.07 -8.42
CA PRO A 89 4.48 3.94 -7.29
C PRO A 89 3.43 3.27 -6.40
N LYS A 90 3.63 3.31 -5.07
CA LYS A 90 2.77 2.67 -4.06
C LYS A 90 2.68 1.12 -4.15
N GLY A 91 3.46 0.50 -5.04
CA GLY A 91 3.57 -0.96 -5.14
C GLY A 91 4.70 -1.52 -4.28
N PHE A 92 4.59 -2.78 -3.94
CA PHE A 92 5.60 -3.54 -3.19
C PHE A 92 6.05 -4.75 -3.99
N VAL A 93 7.12 -5.40 -3.53
CA VAL A 93 7.64 -6.63 -4.13
C VAL A 93 7.94 -7.63 -3.03
N LEU A 94 7.28 -8.79 -3.08
CA LEU A 94 7.65 -9.96 -2.30
C LEU A 94 8.74 -10.73 -3.06
N SER A 95 9.91 -10.89 -2.44
CA SER A 95 11.01 -11.65 -3.01
C SER A 95 11.19 -12.94 -2.22
N LEU A 96 11.11 -14.10 -2.90
CA LEU A 96 11.03 -15.43 -2.30
C LEU A 96 12.07 -16.36 -2.93
N CYS A 97 12.82 -17.08 -2.10
CA CYS A 97 13.70 -18.16 -2.53
C CYS A 97 12.96 -19.50 -2.62
N HIS A 98 13.15 -20.20 -3.74
CA HIS A 98 12.69 -21.57 -3.94
C HIS A 98 13.57 -22.27 -4.97
N LEU A 99 14.02 -23.48 -4.67
CA LEU A 99 14.94 -24.28 -5.48
C LEU A 99 16.17 -23.48 -5.90
N GLN A 100 16.80 -22.81 -4.93
CA GLN A 100 18.00 -21.98 -5.13
C GLN A 100 17.80 -20.79 -6.09
N ARG A 101 16.55 -20.44 -6.41
CA ARG A 101 16.21 -19.31 -7.29
C ARG A 101 15.33 -18.31 -6.55
N ILE A 102 15.60 -17.03 -6.78
CA ILE A 102 14.83 -15.94 -6.19
C ILE A 102 13.77 -15.48 -7.20
N LYS A 103 12.51 -15.55 -6.79
CA LYS A 103 11.35 -15.08 -7.55
C LYS A 103 10.81 -13.81 -6.93
N HIS A 104 10.36 -12.87 -7.77
CA HIS A 104 9.86 -11.58 -7.34
C HIS A 104 8.40 -11.43 -7.77
N TYR A 105 7.52 -11.23 -6.80
CA TYR A 105 6.08 -11.08 -6.98
C TYR A 105 5.72 -9.63 -6.73
N LEU A 106 5.12 -9.00 -7.74
CA LEU A 106 4.67 -7.62 -7.61
C LEU A 106 3.37 -7.60 -6.81
N ILE A 107 3.34 -6.76 -5.78
CA ILE A 107 2.16 -6.50 -4.97
C ILE A 107 1.65 -5.12 -5.38
N LEU A 108 0.44 -5.07 -5.92
CA LEU A 108 -0.17 -3.83 -6.39
C LEU A 108 -1.35 -3.42 -5.51
N PRO A 109 -1.52 -2.11 -5.26
CA PRO A 109 -2.74 -1.59 -4.69
C PRO A 109 -3.88 -1.70 -5.71
N VAL A 110 -5.04 -2.16 -5.26
CA VAL A 110 -6.30 -2.15 -6.01
C VAL A 110 -7.39 -1.51 -5.16
N SER A 111 -8.27 -0.75 -5.79
CA SER A 111 -9.41 -0.11 -5.12
C SER A 111 -10.70 -0.81 -5.52
N GLU A 112 -11.47 -1.23 -4.54
CA GLU A 112 -12.78 -1.87 -4.73
C GLU A 112 -13.76 -1.22 -3.75
N GLU A 113 -14.87 -0.68 -4.27
CA GLU A 113 -15.91 -0.01 -3.46
C GLU A 113 -15.37 1.11 -2.55
N GLY A 114 -14.34 1.84 -3.02
CA GLY A 114 -13.69 2.91 -2.26
C GLY A 114 -12.73 2.42 -1.17
N ARG A 115 -12.51 1.12 -1.04
CA ARG A 115 -11.56 0.52 -0.12
C ARG A 115 -10.30 0.05 -0.83
N LEU A 116 -9.15 0.34 -0.23
CA LEU A 116 -7.85 -0.09 -0.72
C LEU A 116 -7.54 -1.52 -0.28
N TYR A 117 -7.04 -2.32 -1.22
CA TYR A 117 -6.52 -3.67 -0.99
C TYR A 117 -5.18 -3.85 -1.70
N PHE A 118 -4.48 -4.92 -1.36
CA PHE A 118 -3.26 -5.37 -2.02
C PHE A 118 -3.47 -6.76 -2.64
N THR A 119 -2.93 -6.97 -3.84
CA THR A 119 -3.02 -8.25 -4.57
C THR A 119 -1.71 -8.58 -5.28
N MET A 120 -1.47 -9.87 -5.52
CA MET A 120 -0.36 -10.40 -6.33
C MET A 120 -0.82 -11.15 -7.59
N ASP A 121 -2.13 -11.32 -7.77
CA ASP A 121 -2.76 -12.20 -8.76
C ASP A 121 -3.92 -11.50 -9.48
N ASP A 122 -3.69 -10.24 -9.85
CA ASP A 122 -4.63 -9.43 -10.64
C ASP A 122 -6.02 -9.31 -9.98
N GLY A 123 -6.04 -9.24 -8.64
CA GLY A 123 -7.25 -9.05 -7.85
C GLY A 123 -8.00 -10.33 -7.48
N GLN A 124 -7.53 -11.53 -7.85
CA GLN A 124 -8.20 -12.78 -7.43
C GLN A 124 -8.14 -12.97 -5.91
N THR A 125 -6.99 -12.69 -5.30
CA THR A 125 -6.83 -12.61 -3.85
C THR A 125 -6.53 -11.17 -3.44
N ARG A 126 -7.21 -10.73 -2.38
CA ARG A 126 -7.15 -9.35 -1.88
C ARG A 126 -6.85 -9.37 -0.39
N PHE A 127 -5.92 -8.51 0.03
CA PHE A 127 -5.51 -8.35 1.42
C PHE A 127 -5.70 -6.90 1.84
N ALA A 128 -6.17 -6.67 3.05
CA ALA A 128 -6.37 -5.32 3.59
C ALA A 128 -5.03 -4.58 3.76
N ASP A 129 -3.97 -5.31 4.09
CA ASP A 129 -2.61 -4.78 4.24
C ASP A 129 -1.55 -5.86 3.93
N LEU A 130 -0.28 -5.45 3.95
CA LEU A 130 0.85 -6.36 3.70
C LEU A 130 1.06 -7.39 4.81
N ILE A 131 0.63 -7.11 6.05
CA ILE A 131 0.79 -8.03 7.18
C ILE A 131 -0.10 -9.24 6.94
N GLN A 132 -1.38 -8.99 6.66
CA GLN A 132 -2.33 -10.04 6.32
C GLN A 132 -1.87 -10.86 5.09
N LEU A 133 -1.33 -10.19 4.07
CA LEU A 133 -0.77 -10.87 2.90
C LEU A 133 0.35 -11.83 3.29
N VAL A 134 1.30 -11.39 4.12
CA VAL A 134 2.43 -12.21 4.57
C VAL A 134 1.94 -13.38 5.44
N GLU A 135 1.09 -13.11 6.44
CA GLU A 135 0.54 -14.13 7.33
C GLU A 135 -0.23 -15.21 6.56
N PHE A 136 -1.08 -14.81 5.61
CA PHE A 136 -1.77 -15.74 4.74
C PHE A 136 -0.79 -16.65 4.00
N HIS A 137 0.28 -16.08 3.43
CA HIS A 137 1.26 -16.85 2.64
C HIS A 137 2.26 -17.65 3.50
N GLN A 138 2.32 -17.41 4.81
CA GLN A 138 3.03 -18.29 5.76
C GLN A 138 2.26 -19.60 5.99
N ILE A 139 0.92 -19.54 5.97
CA ILE A 139 0.05 -20.70 6.19
C ILE A 139 -0.30 -21.38 4.86
N ASN A 140 -0.53 -20.60 3.81
CA ASN A 140 -1.04 -21.04 2.51
C ASN A 140 -0.02 -20.75 1.41
N ARG A 141 0.06 -21.63 0.41
CA ARG A 141 0.95 -21.40 -0.74
C ARG A 141 0.40 -20.32 -1.67
N GLY A 142 -0.90 -20.28 -1.91
CA GLY A 142 -1.51 -19.40 -2.92
C GLY A 142 -0.83 -19.59 -4.28
N ILE A 143 -0.49 -18.49 -4.92
CA ILE A 143 0.23 -18.46 -6.21
C ILE A 143 1.75 -18.67 -6.09
N LEU A 144 2.31 -18.62 -4.88
CA LEU A 144 3.76 -18.75 -4.66
C LEU A 144 4.20 -20.20 -4.92
N PRO A 145 5.48 -20.50 -5.16
CA PRO A 145 5.95 -21.88 -5.32
C PRO A 145 5.99 -22.68 -4.01
N CYS A 146 6.16 -22.00 -2.88
CA CYS A 146 6.20 -22.56 -1.54
C CYS A 146 5.67 -21.54 -0.53
N LYS A 147 5.38 -21.99 0.70
CA LYS A 147 4.96 -21.10 1.80
C LYS A 147 6.12 -20.21 2.24
N LEU A 148 5.81 -19.03 2.74
CA LEU A 148 6.78 -18.17 3.42
C LEU A 148 7.17 -18.82 4.74
N ARG A 149 8.47 -18.99 4.99
CA ARG A 149 8.98 -19.70 6.19
C ARG A 149 9.88 -18.83 7.04
N HIS A 150 10.88 -18.22 6.42
CA HIS A 150 11.92 -17.48 7.13
C HIS A 150 12.08 -16.12 6.49
N TYR A 151 11.98 -15.04 7.27
CA TYR A 151 12.23 -13.72 6.72
C TYR A 151 13.71 -13.36 6.83
N CYS A 152 14.24 -12.63 5.85
CA CYS A 152 15.55 -12.03 5.99
C CYS A 152 15.48 -10.93 7.05
N THR A 153 16.37 -10.95 8.04
CA THR A 153 16.63 -9.79 8.88
C THR A 153 17.64 -8.91 8.16
N CYS A 154 17.41 -7.59 8.14
CA CYS A 154 18.46 -6.66 7.71
C CYS A 154 19.57 -6.73 8.76
N VAL A 155 20.65 -7.48 8.46
CA VAL A 155 21.86 -7.42 9.28
C VAL A 155 22.56 -6.14 8.86
N ALA A 156 22.34 -5.07 9.62
CA ALA A 156 23.24 -3.91 9.55
C ALA A 156 24.64 -4.44 9.90
N LEU A 157 25.53 -4.40 8.92
CA LEU A 157 26.97 -4.63 9.13
C LEU A 157 27.57 -3.39 9.80
#